data_AF-A0A0U2WN31-F1
#
_entry.id   AF-A0A0U2WN31-F1
#
_cell.length_a   1.000
_cell.length_b   1.000
_cell.length_c   1.000
_cell.angle_alpha   90.00
_cell.angle_beta   90.00
_cell.angle_gamma   90.00
#
_symmetry.space_group_name_H-M   'P 1'
#
loop_
_entity.id
_entity.type
_entity.pdbx_description
1 polymer ?
#
loop_
_entity_poly.entity_id
_entity_poly.type
_entity_poly.pdbx_seq_one_letter_code
_entity_poly.pdbx_strand_id
1 'polypeptide(L)' 'MNDEQKQALFSNTAAQMGDTYDFIKYRHIRNCNQCDPAYSEGVAKALGMTVSDAI' A
#
# COMPACT_ATOMS: atom_id res chain seq x y z
N MET A 1 -7.90 3.14 -13.62
CA MET A 1 -8.40 4.03 -12.57
C MET A 1 -7.92 5.44 -12.86
N ASN A 2 -8.80 6.43 -12.73
CA ASN A 2 -8.37 7.83 -12.68
C ASN A 2 -7.64 8.12 -11.36
N ASP A 3 -7.06 9.30 -11.21
CA ASP A 3 -6.22 9.61 -10.05
C ASP A 3 -7.02 9.65 -8.74
N GLU A 4 -8.26 10.12 -8.78
CA GLU A 4 -9.17 10.11 -7.62
C GLU A 4 -9.49 8.69 -7.14
N GLN A 5 -9.76 7.77 -8.08
CA GLN A 5 -10.02 6.36 -7.78
C GLN A 5 -8.78 5.66 -7.23
N LYS A 6 -7.59 5.98 -7.76
CA LYS A 6 -6.32 5.45 -7.22
C LYS A 6 -6.11 5.94 -5.78
N GLN A 7 -6.31 7.23 -5.54
CA GLN A 7 -6.17 7.78 -4.19
C GLN A 7 -7.18 7.15 -3.22
N ALA A 8 -8.43 6.98 -3.64
CA ALA A 8 -9.44 6.30 -2.85
C ALA A 8 -9.05 4.84 -2.55
N LEU A 9 -8.51 4.11 -3.53
CA LEU A 9 -8.00 2.74 -3.34
C LEU A 9 -6.91 2.71 -2.26
N PHE A 10 -5.90 3.58 -2.35
CA PHE A 10 -4.78 3.59 -1.40
C PHE A 10 -5.25 3.91 0.02
N SER A 11 -6.08 4.95 0.17
CA SER A 11 -6.63 5.35 1.46
C SER A 11 -7.50 4.26 2.08
N ASN A 12 -8.35 3.61 1.28
CA ASN A 12 -9.22 2.53 1.76
C ASN A 12 -8.42 1.29 2.17
N THR A 13 -7.40 0.90 1.38
CA THR A 13 -6.52 -0.22 1.74
C THR A 13 -5.80 0.04 3.06
N ALA A 14 -5.25 1.24 3.24
CA ALA A 14 -4.57 1.60 4.49
C ALA A 14 -5.53 1.59 5.70
N ALA A 15 -6.74 2.15 5.53
CA ALA A 15 -7.77 2.14 6.58
C ALA A 15 -8.22 0.71 6.95
N GLN A 16 -8.36 -0.18 5.96
CA GLN A 16 -8.73 -1.58 6.20
C GLN A 16 -7.63 -2.38 6.90
N MET A 17 -6.36 -2.01 6.74
CA MET A 17 -5.29 -2.67 7.47
C MET A 17 -5.26 -2.31 8.95
N GLY A 18 -5.69 -1.11 9.33
CA GLY A 18 -5.78 -0.68 10.72
C GLY A 18 -4.57 -1.09 11.58
N ASP A 19 -4.84 -1.74 12.70
CA ASP A 19 -3.85 -2.20 13.69
C ASP A 19 -3.19 -3.54 13.34
N THR A 20 -3.30 -4.00 12.09
CA THR A 20 -2.61 -5.21 11.65
C THR A 20 -1.10 -5.06 11.82
N TYR A 21 -0.42 -6.14 12.18
CA TYR A 21 1.03 -6.20 12.33
C TYR A 21 1.78 -5.72 11.07
N ASP A 22 2.89 -5.03 11.29
CA ASP A 22 3.69 -4.42 10.22
C ASP A 22 4.18 -5.42 9.19
N PHE A 23 4.55 -6.63 9.58
CA PHE A 23 5.00 -7.65 8.63
C PHE A 23 3.92 -8.06 7.61
N ILE A 24 2.64 -7.96 7.98
CA ILE A 24 1.51 -8.23 7.07
C ILE A 24 1.30 -7.03 6.13
N LYS A 25 1.43 -5.80 6.65
CA LYS A 25 1.40 -4.57 5.85
C LYS A 25 2.52 -4.59 4.79
N TYR A 26 3.74 -4.94 5.19
CA TYR A 26 4.87 -5.12 4.27
C TYR A 26 4.65 -6.24 3.26
N ARG A 27 4.06 -7.37 3.66
CA ARG A 27 3.68 -8.44 2.72
C ARG A 27 2.71 -7.92 1.65
N HIS A 28 1.74 -7.11 2.03
CA HIS A 28 0.81 -6.53 1.07
C HIS A 28 1.49 -5.53 0.14
N ILE A 29 2.33 -4.63 0.66
CA ILE A 29 3.12 -3.69 -0.15
C ILE A 29 3.96 -4.44 -1.19
N ARG A 30 4.63 -5.54 -0.79
CA ARG A 30 5.42 -6.38 -1.69
C ARG A 30 4.56 -7.00 -2.80
N ASN A 31 3.38 -7.49 -2.46
CA ASN A 31 2.44 -8.05 -3.46
C ASN A 31 1.95 -6.95 -4.42
N CYS A 32 1.62 -5.76 -3.92
CA CYS A 32 1.27 -4.62 -4.75
C CYS A 32 2.40 -4.27 -5.74
N ASN A 33 3.67 -4.34 -5.31
CA ASN A 33 4.83 -4.02 -6.15
C ASN A 33 5.02 -5.03 -7.29
N GLN A 34 4.65 -6.29 -7.06
CA GLN A 34 4.64 -7.31 -8.11
C GLN A 34 3.57 -7.04 -9.18
N CYS A 35 2.50 -6.32 -8.83
CA CYS A 35 1.47 -5.91 -9.79
C CYS A 35 1.87 -4.62 -10.52
N ASP A 36 2.21 -3.57 -9.78
CA ASP A 36 2.59 -2.25 -10.30
C ASP A 36 3.37 -1.47 -9.22
N PRO A 37 4.57 -0.94 -9.53
CA PRO A 37 5.34 -0.13 -8.58
C PRO A 37 4.55 1.06 -8.01
N ALA A 38 3.78 1.78 -8.83
CA ALA A 38 3.00 2.93 -8.39
C ALA A 38 1.87 2.54 -7.44
N TYR A 39 1.36 1.31 -7.54
CA TYR A 39 0.39 0.80 -6.58
C TYR A 39 1.04 0.60 -5.20
N SER A 40 2.20 -0.04 -5.16
CA SER A 40 2.92 -0.26 -3.90
C SER A 40 3.35 1.04 -3.23
N GLU A 41 3.79 2.03 -4.01
CA GLU A 41 4.15 3.36 -3.52
C GLU A 41 2.93 4.08 -2.92
N GLY A 42 1.79 4.03 -3.60
CA GLY A 42 0.54 4.61 -3.12
C GLY A 42 0.08 4.00 -1.79
N VAL A 43 0.09 2.67 -1.69
CA VAL A 43 -0.31 1.96 -0.47
C VAL A 43 0.70 2.18 0.66
N ALA A 44 2.00 2.11 0.38
CA ALA A 44 3.04 2.35 1.38
C ALA A 44 2.93 3.78 1.96
N LYS A 45 2.74 4.79 1.10
CA LYS A 45 2.53 6.17 1.52
C LYS A 45 1.29 6.32 2.39
N ALA A 46 0.18 5.68 2.03
CA ALA A 46 -1.06 5.74 2.81
C ALA A 46 -0.93 5.05 4.19
N LEU A 47 -0.06 4.04 4.31
CA LEU A 47 0.26 3.36 5.56
C LEU A 47 1.35 4.06 6.39
N GLY A 48 1.97 5.13 5.88
CA GLY A 48 3.12 5.76 6.53
C GLY A 48 4.39 4.91 6.53
N MET A 49 4.54 4.04 5.53
CA MET A 49 5.64 3.09 5.37
C MET A 49 6.42 3.37 4.07
N THR A 50 7.50 2.61 3.83
CA THR A 50 8.25 2.66 2.58
C THR A 50 8.19 1.33 1.84
N VAL A 51 8.28 1.39 0.50
CA VAL A 51 8.38 0.20 -0.34
C VAL A 51 9.74 -0.48 -0.15
N SER A 52 10.82 0.28 0.11
CA SER A 52 12.16 -0.28 0.34
C SER A 52 12.23 -1.22 1.53
N ASP A 53 11.47 -0.96 2.61
CA ASP A 53 11.43 -1.86 3.76
C ASP A 53 10.64 -3.15 3.49
N ALA A 54 9.86 -3.17 2.40
CA ALA A 54 9.00 -4.29 2.03
C ALA A 54 9.67 -5.30 1.09
N ILE A 55 10.66 -4.88 0.29
CA ILE A 55 11.31 -5.66 -0.78
C ILE A 55 12.59 -6.32 -0.28
#